data_AF-A0A9X7IM83-F1
#
_entry.id   AF-A0A9X7IM83-F1
#
_cell.length_a   1.000
_cell.length_b   1.000
_cell.length_c   1.000
_cell.angle_alpha   90.00
_cell.angle_beta   90.00
_cell.angle_gamma   90.00
#
_symmetry.space_group_name_H-M   'P 1'
#
loop_
_entity.id
_entity.type
_entity.pdbx_description
1 polymer ?
#
loop_
_entity_poly.entity_id
_entity_poly.type
_entity_poly.pdbx_seq_one_letter_code
_entity_poly.pdbx_strand_id
1 'polypeptide(L)'
;MTVDLGSGPVEYHVEDWWDRLAGGSWMFADGNPAAMAYAVRSAFKGLPIDNEVLYGKVGALGYLVHVSEIAASGQLGAEAVSA
;
A
#
# COMPACT_ATOMS: atom_id res chain seq x y z
N MET A 1 1.63 -2.92 -10.01
CA MET A 1 1.43 -1.46 -9.82
C MET A 1 2.58 -0.91 -8.99
N THR A 2 2.82 0.39 -8.99
CA THR A 2 3.91 0.99 -8.21
C THR A 2 3.38 1.73 -6.99
N VAL A 3 3.96 1.48 -5.83
CA VAL A 3 3.61 2.12 -4.56
C VAL A 3 4.89 2.56 -3.85
N ASP A 4 4.81 3.60 -3.03
CA ASP A 4 5.94 4.00 -2.16
C ASP A 4 5.66 3.61 -0.71
N LEU A 5 6.36 2.59 -0.22
CA LEU A 5 6.22 2.10 1.15
C LEU A 5 7.10 2.84 2.17
N GLY A 6 7.76 3.94 1.78
CA GLY A 6 8.66 4.74 2.61
C GLY A 6 10.16 4.49 2.34
N SER A 7 10.48 3.68 1.33
CA SER A 7 11.86 3.43 0.86
C SER A 7 12.03 3.68 -0.63
N GLY A 8 11.05 4.33 -1.27
CA GLY A 8 10.99 4.56 -2.70
C GLY A 8 9.97 3.65 -3.41
N PRO A 9 9.79 3.87 -4.72
CA PRO A 9 8.82 3.14 -5.53
C PRO A 9 9.20 1.67 -5.67
N VAL A 10 8.25 0.77 -5.36
CA VAL A 10 8.40 -0.68 -5.50
C VAL A 10 7.25 -1.28 -6.31
N GLU A 11 7.52 -2.39 -6.99
CA GLU A 11 6.49 -3.15 -7.67
C GLU A 11 5.64 -3.91 -6.64
N TYR A 12 4.34 -3.64 -6.67
CA TYR A 12 3.33 -4.21 -5.81
C TYR A 12 2.31 -4.97 -6.65
N HIS A 13 2.12 -6.25 -6.30
CA HIS A 13 1.14 -7.13 -6.90
C HIS A 13 -0.06 -7.22 -5.98
N VAL A 14 -1.17 -6.59 -6.36
CA VAL A 14 -2.42 -6.65 -5.59
C VAL A 14 -3.04 -8.04 -5.72
N GLU A 15 -3.47 -8.59 -4.59
CA GLU A 15 -4.24 -9.83 -4.54
C GLU A 15 -5.73 -9.53 -4.45
N ASP A 16 -6.17 -8.76 -3.45
CA ASP A 16 -7.55 -8.30 -3.30
C ASP A 16 -7.63 -7.19 -2.23
N TRP A 17 -8.85 -6.72 -1.97
CA TRP A 17 -9.16 -5.87 -0.82
C TRP A 17 -8.98 -6.64 0.49
N TRP A 18 -8.41 -5.96 1.48
CA TRP A 18 -8.11 -6.55 2.78
C TRP A 18 -9.38 -7.05 3.48
N ASP A 19 -10.44 -6.27 3.47
CA ASP A 19 -11.70 -6.59 4.15
C ASP A 19 -12.34 -7.88 3.63
N ARG A 20 -12.19 -8.18 2.34
CA ARG A 20 -12.65 -9.42 1.71
C ARG A 20 -11.80 -10.63 2.07
N LEU A 21 -10.48 -10.45 2.14
CA LEU A 21 -9.54 -11.54 2.47
C LEU A 21 -9.56 -11.89 3.96
N ALA A 22 -9.58 -10.88 4.81
CA ALA A 22 -9.54 -11.04 6.26
C ALA A 22 -10.95 -11.14 6.89
N GLY A 23 -12.00 -10.78 6.15
CA GLY A 23 -13.37 -10.74 6.66
C GLY A 23 -13.63 -9.58 7.65
N GLY A 24 -12.78 -8.56 7.66
CA GLY A 24 -12.88 -7.46 8.63
C GLY A 24 -11.82 -6.37 8.45
N SER A 25 -11.91 -5.33 9.27
CA SER A 25 -10.99 -4.19 9.21
C SER A 25 -9.57 -4.58 9.63
N TRP A 26 -8.57 -3.97 9.00
CA TRP A 26 -7.16 -4.09 9.36
C TRP A 26 -6.90 -3.62 10.79
N MET A 27 -7.76 -2.75 11.33
CA MET A 27 -7.68 -2.25 12.71
C MET A 27 -7.92 -3.33 13.75
N PHE A 28 -8.54 -4.46 13.36
CA PHE A 28 -8.80 -5.61 14.23
C PHE A 28 -7.94 -6.83 13.87
N ALA A 29 -6.90 -6.64 13.04
CA ALA A 29 -6.04 -7.71 12.55
C ALA A 29 -4.92 -8.04 13.55
N ASP A 30 -5.29 -8.44 14.76
CA ASP A 30 -4.36 -8.74 15.84
C ASP A 30 -3.35 -9.82 15.44
N GLY A 31 -2.08 -9.56 15.72
CA GLY A 31 -0.98 -10.48 15.39
C GLY A 31 -0.60 -10.55 13.91
N ASN A 32 -1.27 -9.82 13.01
CA ASN A 32 -0.88 -9.79 11.61
C ASN A 32 0.27 -8.78 11.37
N PRO A 33 1.46 -9.24 10.94
CA PRO A 33 2.62 -8.36 10.77
C PRO A 33 2.43 -7.33 9.65
N ALA A 34 1.67 -7.65 8.59
CA ALA A 34 1.37 -6.69 7.51
C ALA A 34 0.45 -5.58 8.01
N ALA A 35 -0.54 -5.91 8.85
CA ALA A 35 -1.42 -4.94 9.47
C ALA A 35 -0.68 -4.03 10.46
N MET A 36 0.21 -4.59 11.28
CA MET A 36 1.04 -3.81 12.22
C MET A 36 1.96 -2.83 11.48
N ALA A 37 2.67 -3.30 10.44
CA ALA A 37 3.55 -2.45 9.64
C ALA A 37 2.77 -1.33 8.94
N TYR A 38 1.56 -1.64 8.46
CA TYR A 38 0.66 -0.66 7.87
C TYR A 38 0.13 0.35 8.88
N ALA A 39 -0.27 -0.08 10.09
CA ALA A 39 -0.76 0.81 11.13
C ALA A 39 0.27 1.87 11.54
N VAL A 40 1.55 1.48 11.66
CA VAL A 40 2.63 2.43 11.93
C VAL A 40 2.82 3.40 10.76
N ARG A 41 2.78 2.90 9.52
CA ARG A 41 2.98 3.73 8.33
C ARG A 41 1.82 4.70 8.09
N SER A 42 0.58 4.25 8.26
CA SER A 42 -0.61 5.08 8.08
C SER A 42 -0.65 6.21 9.08
N ALA A 43 -0.27 5.95 10.34
CA ALA A 43 -0.11 6.99 11.36
C ALA A 43 0.98 8.01 10.98
N PHE A 44 2.14 7.56 10.52
CA PHE A 44 3.24 8.45 10.15
C PHE A 44 2.93 9.32 8.93
N LYS A 45 2.23 8.76 7.93
CA LYS A 45 1.84 9.47 6.71
C LYS A 45 0.52 10.24 6.81
N GLY A 46 -0.21 10.09 7.92
CA GLY A 46 -1.55 10.68 8.08
C GLY A 46 -2.57 10.15 7.06
N LEU A 47 -2.52 8.85 6.74
CA LEU A 47 -3.46 8.23 5.82
C LEU A 47 -4.87 8.17 6.43
N PRO A 48 -5.92 8.12 5.59
CA PRO A 48 -7.29 7.89 6.06
C PRO A 48 -7.42 6.64 6.92
N ILE A 49 -8.23 6.74 7.97
CA ILE A 49 -8.55 5.62 8.87
C ILE A 49 -9.85 4.99 8.38
N ASP A 50 -9.77 4.24 7.29
CA ASP A 50 -10.89 3.52 6.71
C ASP A 50 -10.42 2.13 6.20
N ASN A 51 -11.30 1.43 5.49
CA ASN A 51 -11.02 0.11 4.93
C ASN A 51 -10.70 0.15 3.44
N GLU A 52 -10.35 1.30 2.86
CA GLU A 52 -9.92 1.40 1.47
C GLU A 52 -8.45 0.92 1.31
N VAL A 53 -8.23 -0.32 1.73
CA VAL A 53 -6.92 -0.94 1.90
C VAL A 53 -6.84 -2.22 1.09
N LEU A 54 -5.83 -2.32 0.24
CA LEU A 54 -5.52 -3.49 -0.57
C LEU A 54 -4.45 -4.33 0.12
N TYR A 55 -4.59 -5.65 0.03
CA TYR A 55 -3.52 -6.59 0.32
C TYR A 55 -2.82 -7.01 -0.97
N GLY A 56 -1.50 -7.17 -0.88
CA GLY A 56 -0.69 -7.53 -2.01
C GLY A 56 0.74 -7.84 -1.59
N LYS A 57 1.58 -8.13 -2.58
CA LYS A 57 2.95 -8.59 -2.37
C LYS A 57 3.97 -7.68 -3.05
N VAL A 58 5.06 -7.44 -2.34
CA VAL A 58 6.32 -6.94 -2.92
C VAL A 58 7.31 -8.10 -2.83
N GLY A 59 7.63 -8.71 -3.97
CA GLY A 59 8.33 -9.98 -4.01
C GLY A 59 7.55 -11.08 -3.27
N ALA A 60 8.13 -11.66 -2.22
CA ALA A 60 7.50 -12.71 -1.41
C ALA A 60 6.78 -12.19 -0.14
N LEU A 61 6.92 -10.90 0.17
CA LEU A 61 6.40 -10.31 1.41
C LEU A 61 5.06 -9.63 1.18
N GLY A 62 4.12 -9.90 2.08
CA GLY A 62 2.78 -9.32 2.07
C GLY A 62 2.74 -7.95 2.74
N TYR A 63 2.04 -7.01 2.12
CA TYR A 63 1.85 -5.65 2.61
C TYR A 63 0.40 -5.22 2.45
N LEU A 64 -0.06 -4.34 3.34
CA LEU A 64 -1.27 -3.56 3.13
C LEU A 64 -0.90 -2.19 2.57
N VAL A 65 -1.73 -1.66 1.68
CA VAL A 65 -1.53 -0.35 1.05
C VAL A 65 -2.88 0.34 0.94
N HIS A 66 -2.96 1.60 1.35
CA HIS A 66 -4.16 2.41 1.13
C HIS A 66 -4.25 2.82 -0.34
N VAL A 67 -5.46 2.90 -0.91
CA VAL A 67 -5.62 3.26 -2.33
C VAL A 67 -5.02 4.62 -2.70
N SER A 68 -4.96 5.57 -1.76
CA SER A 68 -4.30 6.87 -1.97
C SER A 68 -2.78 6.81 -2.11
N GLU A 69 -2.14 5.70 -1.68
CA GLU A 69 -0.70 5.47 -1.87
C GLU A 69 -0.36 4.92 -3.26
N ILE A 70 -1.38 4.54 -4.05
CA ILE A 70 -1.17 3.96 -5.38
C ILE A 70 -0.97 5.11 -6.36
N ALA A 71 0.23 5.19 -6.93
CA ALA A 71 0.47 6.09 -8.04
C ALA A 71 -0.41 5.64 -9.21
N ALA A 72 -1.30 6.52 -9.67
CA ALA A 72 -2.08 6.28 -10.88
C ALA A 72 -1.09 5.88 -11.98
N SER A 73 -1.23 4.67 -12.48
CA SER A 73 -0.37 4.15 -13.54
C SER A 73 -0.67 4.93 -14.82
N GLY A 74 0.02 6.06 -14.97
CA GLY A 74 -0.25 7.07 -15.99
C GLY A 74 0.79 8.19 -16.03
N GLN A 75 2.02 7.95 -15.56
CA GLN A 75 3.12 8.89 -15.76
C GLN A 75 4.37 8.17 -16.24
N LEU A 76 4.31 7.72 -17.50
CA LEU A 76 5.49 7.60 -18.35
C LEU A 76 5.79 9.00 -18.91
N GLY A 77 7.00 9.50 -18.70
CA GLY A 77 7.62 10.54 -19.51
C GLY A 77 7.22 11.99 -19.23
N ALA A 78 7.83 12.61 -18.22
CA ALA A 78 8.24 14.00 -18.35
C ALA A 78 9.77 13.99 -18.33
N GLU A 79 10.32 14.01 -19.54
CA GLU A 79 11.73 13.91 -19.84
C GLU A 79 12.55 14.94 -19.07
N ALA A 80 13.70 14.47 -18.59
CA ALA A 80 14.87 15.30 -18.46
C ALA A 80 15.17 15.92 -19.84
N VAL A 81 14.85 17.20 -20.01
CA VAL A 81 15.54 18.05 -20.98
C VAL A 81 16.20 19.16 -20.19
N SER A 82 17.46 18.91 -19.84
CA SER A 82 18.43 19.98 -19.63
C SER A 82 18.69 20.68 -20.95
N ALA A 83 18.48 21.99 -21.01
CA ALA A 83 19.36 22.99 -21.62
C ALA A 83 18.81 24.39 -21.34
#